data_AF-A0A8H6STL2-F1
#
_entry.id   AF-A0A8H6STL2-F1
#
_cell.length_a   1.000
_cell.length_b   1.000
_cell.length_c   1.000
_cell.angle_alpha   90.00
_cell.angle_beta   90.00
_cell.angle_gamma   90.00
#
_symmetry.space_group_name_H-M   'P 1'
#
loop_
_entity.id
_entity.type
_entity.pdbx_description
1 polymer ?
#
loop_
_entity_poly.entity_id
_entity_poly.type
_entity_poly.pdbx_seq_one_letter_code
_entity_poly.pdbx_strand_id
1 'polypeptide(L)'
;MPASISEEEIAAAAKCNAFLFPAREGNGSEKHSLAGKSKNELQELLRVYNLPFTGNKPILEKRLQEFSIQYCADPANWCDFSFSLPLILILMCTLFSRKGKRASALRAHKGPREDTKKTKTKLSDTRRANIIDTERVTERSKDNRTENDKKDMREWAKRTCARLPYRAPPFQQQNPPPAQPFIPQEGPATVPVVPVVITEVADVSARLEVLESRLAILSSSRAAPWDCNPQPYEQVTATNNTFMGGFNDLDWSQQPQPVSAPPAPAPMDIDSTGFTYDIEMLEYEIPCGPLAGSWGRDHISRYWPDEIMSVSVPANSFAKDFGLLNEMWDDSSPFWKDKSLVQIRGRHIAIIHWRGLFKGTGQWSAHKSAWTEWKFLVERYRRGTMEDFWADFTRNGTRMNYTAILKKLREERGVRNRQLVEQARAEYGSRFSEVFSYVSSQKGDRVVMTHESHIAEEYKRLKKRDGIEID
;
A
#
# COMPACT_ATOMS: atom_id res chain seq x y z
N MET A 1 -8.54 -29.58 -31.93
CA MET A 1 -7.66 -28.97 -32.94
C MET A 1 -8.51 -27.99 -33.74
N PRO A 2 -8.33 -26.67 -33.56
CA PRO A 2 -8.99 -25.70 -34.41
C PRO A 2 -8.55 -25.91 -35.88
N ALA A 3 -9.46 -25.66 -36.82
CA ALA A 3 -9.12 -25.69 -38.23
C ALA A 3 -8.06 -24.61 -38.51
N SER A 4 -6.94 -25.00 -39.12
CA SER A 4 -5.95 -24.06 -39.62
C SER A 4 -6.62 -23.09 -40.60
N ILE A 5 -6.48 -21.79 -40.37
CA ILE A 5 -6.97 -20.76 -41.31
C ILE A 5 -6.28 -21.00 -42.66
N SER A 6 -7.07 -21.18 -43.72
CA SER A 6 -6.49 -21.45 -45.04
C SER A 6 -5.89 -20.16 -45.63
N GLU A 7 -4.83 -20.30 -46.43
CA GLU A 7 -4.23 -19.16 -47.14
C GLU A 7 -5.25 -18.46 -48.06
N GLU A 8 -6.23 -19.21 -48.57
CA GLU A 8 -7.35 -18.70 -49.36
C GLU A 8 -8.26 -17.78 -48.55
N GLU A 9 -8.53 -18.09 -47.27
CA GLU A 9 -9.33 -17.24 -46.39
C GLU A 9 -8.64 -15.91 -46.09
N ILE A 10 -7.32 -15.93 -45.89
CA ILE A 10 -6.48 -14.74 -45.69
C ILE A 10 -6.50 -13.88 -46.97
N ALA A 11 -6.31 -14.50 -48.14
CA ALA A 11 -6.36 -13.80 -49.42
C ALA A 11 -7.75 -13.21 -49.70
N ALA A 12 -8.83 -13.92 -49.34
CA ALA A 12 -10.20 -13.44 -49.47
C ALA A 12 -10.51 -12.26 -48.54
N ALA A 13 -10.02 -12.30 -47.30
CA ALA A 13 -10.17 -11.18 -46.35
C ALA A 13 -9.44 -9.91 -46.85
N ALA A 14 -8.22 -10.07 -47.36
CA ALA A 14 -7.44 -8.97 -47.93
C ALA A 14 -8.14 -8.29 -49.11
N LYS A 15 -8.78 -9.07 -50.01
CA LYS A 15 -9.54 -8.52 -51.15
C LYS A 15 -10.73 -7.64 -50.72
N CYS A 16 -11.34 -7.94 -49.58
CA CYS A 16 -12.49 -7.19 -49.05
C CYS A 16 -12.10 -6.07 -48.08
N ASN A 17 -10.80 -5.79 -47.89
CA ASN A 17 -10.30 -4.90 -46.84
C ASN A 17 -10.86 -5.25 -45.44
N ALA A 18 -11.03 -6.55 -45.20
CA ALA A 18 -11.55 -7.11 -43.97
C ALA A 18 -10.44 -7.79 -43.19
N PHE A 19 -10.57 -7.80 -41.86
CA PHE A 19 -9.63 -8.42 -40.94
C PHE A 19 -10.26 -9.69 -40.35
N LEU A 20 -9.45 -10.73 -40.18
CA LEU A 20 -9.86 -11.99 -39.58
C LEU A 20 -9.66 -11.93 -38.07
N PHE A 21 -10.68 -12.37 -37.33
CA PHE A 21 -10.69 -12.46 -35.88
C PHE A 21 -11.17 -13.84 -35.46
N PRO A 22 -10.83 -14.33 -34.25
CA PRO A 22 -11.42 -15.55 -33.72
C PRO A 22 -12.94 -15.40 -33.58
N ALA A 23 -13.70 -16.41 -34.03
CA ALA A 23 -15.15 -16.41 -33.91
C ALA A 23 -15.60 -16.45 -32.44
N ARG A 24 -16.68 -15.74 -32.10
CA ARG A 24 -17.15 -15.64 -30.71
C ARG A 24 -17.73 -16.95 -30.18
N GLU A 25 -18.31 -17.77 -31.05
CA GLU A 25 -19.12 -18.94 -30.67
C GLU A 25 -18.56 -20.29 -31.14
N GLY A 26 -17.27 -20.40 -31.47
CA GLY A 26 -16.67 -21.71 -31.71
C GLY A 26 -15.45 -21.74 -32.63
N ASN A 27 -15.21 -22.92 -33.22
CA ASN A 27 -14.13 -23.17 -34.17
C ASN A 27 -14.37 -22.41 -35.48
N GLY A 28 -13.75 -21.25 -35.65
CA GLY A 28 -13.82 -20.49 -36.89
C GLY A 28 -13.18 -19.11 -36.81
N SER A 29 -13.19 -18.41 -37.94
CA SER A 29 -12.79 -17.02 -38.03
C SER A 29 -13.96 -16.13 -38.48
N GLU A 30 -14.08 -14.96 -37.88
CA GLU A 30 -15.03 -13.92 -38.28
C GLU A 30 -14.31 -12.81 -39.06
N LYS A 31 -14.94 -12.35 -40.13
CA LYS A 31 -14.44 -11.22 -40.95
C LYS A 31 -15.09 -9.93 -40.48
N HIS A 32 -14.29 -8.98 -39.99
CA HIS A 32 -14.77 -7.65 -39.63
C HIS A 32 -14.08 -6.59 -40.50
N SER A 33 -14.88 -5.76 -41.19
CA SER A 33 -14.37 -4.55 -41.84
C SER A 33 -14.20 -3.45 -40.78
N LEU A 34 -13.00 -2.89 -40.67
CA LEU A 34 -12.74 -1.78 -39.74
C LEU A 34 -13.10 -0.42 -40.34
N ALA A 35 -13.13 -0.33 -41.69
CA ALA A 35 -13.48 0.89 -42.39
C ALA A 35 -14.94 1.27 -42.13
N GLY A 36 -15.17 2.52 -41.73
CA GLY A 36 -16.52 3.03 -41.47
C GLY A 36 -17.09 2.77 -40.08
N LYS A 37 -16.49 1.88 -39.26
CA LYS A 37 -16.95 1.67 -37.87
C LYS A 37 -16.79 2.94 -37.02
N SER A 38 -17.78 3.21 -36.18
CA SER A 38 -17.74 4.27 -35.19
C SER A 38 -16.76 3.96 -34.07
N LYS A 39 -16.35 4.97 -33.30
CA LYS A 39 -15.47 4.77 -32.14
C LYS A 39 -16.05 3.77 -31.13
N ASN A 40 -17.36 3.82 -30.89
CA ASN A 40 -18.01 2.94 -29.92
C ASN A 40 -18.00 1.48 -30.39
N GLU A 41 -18.22 1.23 -31.69
CA GLU A 41 -18.14 -0.13 -32.25
C GLU A 41 -16.73 -0.70 -32.20
N LEU A 42 -15.71 0.13 -32.45
CA LEU A 42 -14.31 -0.28 -32.28
C LEU A 42 -13.97 -0.59 -30.82
N GLN A 43 -14.49 0.21 -29.88
CA GLN A 43 -14.34 -0.07 -28.44
C GLN A 43 -15.04 -1.36 -28.04
N GLU A 44 -16.21 -1.64 -28.61
CA GLU A 44 -16.95 -2.86 -28.34
C GLU A 44 -16.21 -4.09 -28.88
N LEU A 45 -15.68 -4.03 -30.11
CA LEU A 45 -14.81 -5.09 -30.63
C LEU A 45 -13.58 -5.30 -29.75
N LEU A 46 -12.93 -4.23 -29.31
CA LEU A 46 -11.79 -4.35 -28.38
C LEU A 46 -12.20 -4.99 -27.05
N ARG A 47 -13.40 -4.70 -26.51
CA ARG A 47 -13.91 -5.38 -25.30
C ARG A 47 -14.15 -6.87 -25.55
N VAL A 48 -14.75 -7.22 -26.68
CA VAL A 48 -15.01 -8.62 -27.06
C VAL A 48 -13.70 -9.42 -27.10
N TYR A 49 -12.62 -8.81 -27.61
CA TYR A 49 -11.29 -9.44 -27.66
C TYR A 49 -10.41 -9.14 -26.44
N ASN A 50 -10.96 -8.58 -25.36
CA ASN A 50 -10.24 -8.20 -24.13
C ASN A 50 -9.01 -7.28 -24.35
N LEU A 51 -9.02 -6.45 -25.39
CA LEU A 51 -7.97 -5.49 -25.71
C LEU A 51 -8.22 -4.11 -25.07
N PRO A 52 -7.17 -3.28 -24.86
CA PRO A 52 -7.33 -1.92 -24.33
C PRO A 52 -8.23 -1.04 -25.22
N PHE A 53 -9.40 -0.65 -24.70
CA PHE A 53 -10.42 0.11 -25.44
C PHE A 53 -10.33 1.64 -25.30
N THR A 54 -9.31 2.18 -24.61
CA THR A 54 -9.12 3.64 -24.46
C THR A 54 -8.26 4.22 -25.59
N GLY A 55 -8.69 5.31 -26.24
CA GLY A 55 -7.90 5.97 -27.29
C GLY A 55 -8.75 6.82 -28.24
N ASN A 56 -8.08 7.47 -29.20
CA ASN A 56 -8.75 8.02 -30.38
C ASN A 56 -8.98 6.90 -31.41
N LYS A 57 -9.91 7.11 -32.35
CA LYS A 57 -10.31 6.11 -33.35
C LYS A 57 -9.11 5.44 -34.08
N PRO A 58 -8.09 6.17 -34.59
CA PRO A 58 -6.94 5.55 -35.26
C PRO A 58 -6.12 4.60 -34.37
N ILE A 59 -6.00 4.88 -33.07
CA ILE A 59 -5.30 3.99 -32.13
C ILE A 59 -6.10 2.70 -31.92
N LEU A 60 -7.43 2.78 -31.89
CA LEU A 60 -8.29 1.61 -31.73
C LEU A 60 -8.25 0.73 -32.99
N GLU A 61 -8.31 1.33 -34.18
CA GLU A 61 -8.16 0.63 -35.45
C GLU A 61 -6.79 -0.07 -35.54
N LYS A 62 -5.71 0.64 -35.24
CA LYS A 62 -4.35 0.08 -35.25
C LYS A 62 -4.22 -1.14 -34.32
N ARG A 63 -4.81 -1.09 -33.12
CA ARG A 63 -4.79 -2.22 -32.18
C ARG A 63 -5.53 -3.45 -32.71
N LEU A 64 -6.71 -3.25 -33.31
CA LEU A 64 -7.47 -4.35 -33.92
C LEU A 64 -6.73 -4.94 -35.13
N GLN A 65 -6.03 -4.11 -35.90
CA GLN A 65 -5.17 -4.57 -37.01
C GLN A 65 -3.99 -5.41 -36.50
N GLU A 66 -3.24 -4.91 -35.51
CA GLU A 66 -2.12 -5.64 -34.90
C GLU A 66 -2.59 -6.98 -34.31
N PHE A 67 -3.75 -6.99 -33.65
CA PHE A 67 -4.36 -8.21 -33.12
C PHE A 67 -4.73 -9.20 -34.23
N SER A 68 -5.36 -8.75 -35.32
CA SER A 68 -5.71 -9.61 -36.45
C SER A 68 -4.47 -10.23 -37.12
N ILE A 69 -3.37 -9.46 -37.25
CA ILE A 69 -2.10 -9.95 -37.78
C ILE A 69 -1.52 -11.04 -36.88
N GLN A 70 -1.51 -10.84 -35.56
CA GLN A 70 -1.04 -11.83 -34.59
C GLN A 70 -1.89 -13.10 -34.60
N TYR A 71 -3.21 -12.96 -34.77
CA TYR A 71 -4.13 -14.09 -34.89
C TYR A 71 -3.87 -14.92 -36.15
N CYS A 72 -3.68 -14.26 -37.30
CA CYS A 72 -3.39 -14.96 -38.56
C CYS A 72 -2.01 -15.65 -38.57
N ALA A 73 -1.03 -15.11 -37.83
CA ALA A 73 0.32 -15.69 -37.77
C ALA A 73 0.35 -17.00 -36.98
N ASP A 74 -0.46 -17.12 -35.94
CA ASP A 74 -0.49 -18.32 -35.08
C ASP A 74 -1.88 -18.56 -34.48
N PRO A 75 -2.84 -19.06 -35.28
CA PRO A 75 -4.22 -19.24 -34.82
C PRO A 75 -4.34 -20.31 -33.73
N ALA A 76 -3.40 -21.26 -33.66
CA ALA A 76 -3.41 -22.34 -32.67
C ALA A 76 -3.22 -21.81 -31.24
N ASN A 77 -2.34 -20.82 -31.06
CA ASN A 77 -2.09 -20.20 -29.76
C ASN A 77 -3.30 -19.41 -29.22
N TRP A 78 -4.29 -19.08 -30.05
CA TRP A 78 -5.45 -18.28 -29.64
C TRP A 78 -6.68 -19.10 -29.28
N CYS A 79 -6.77 -20.35 -29.73
CA CYS A 79 -7.92 -21.20 -29.39
C CYS A 79 -7.94 -21.64 -27.92
N ASP A 80 -6.78 -21.67 -27.25
CA ASP A 80 -6.69 -21.91 -25.80
C ASP A 80 -6.98 -20.65 -24.95
N PHE A 81 -6.99 -19.46 -25.56
CA PHE A 81 -7.32 -18.20 -24.87
C PHE A 81 -8.82 -17.98 -24.69
N SER A 82 -9.68 -18.78 -25.34
CA SER A 82 -11.12 -18.51 -25.43
C SER A 82 -11.87 -18.62 -24.08
N PHE A 83 -11.35 -19.33 -23.06
CA PHE A 83 -12.08 -19.43 -21.78
C PHE A 83 -11.22 -19.49 -20.49
N SER A 84 -9.89 -19.37 -20.54
CA SER A 84 -9.07 -19.75 -19.36
C SER A 84 -7.71 -19.04 -19.16
N LEU A 85 -7.49 -17.81 -19.63
CA LEU A 85 -6.30 -17.04 -19.20
C LEU A 85 -6.57 -15.55 -18.90
N PRO A 86 -5.84 -14.97 -17.93
CA PRO A 86 -6.33 -13.88 -17.10
C PRO A 86 -5.98 -12.51 -17.68
N LEU A 87 -6.78 -11.50 -17.32
CA LEU A 87 -6.57 -10.04 -17.47
C LEU A 87 -5.14 -9.53 -17.13
N ILE A 88 -4.31 -10.35 -16.49
CA ILE A 88 -2.96 -10.03 -15.98
C ILE A 88 -1.92 -9.86 -17.10
N LEU A 89 -1.99 -10.60 -18.23
CA LEU A 89 -1.02 -10.39 -19.32
C LEU A 89 -1.27 -9.08 -20.10
N ILE A 90 -2.52 -8.61 -20.15
CA ILE A 90 -2.90 -7.33 -20.79
C ILE A 90 -2.49 -6.13 -19.92
N LEU A 91 -2.48 -6.29 -18.59
CA LEU A 91 -1.93 -5.26 -17.69
C LEU A 91 -0.41 -5.10 -17.86
N MET A 92 0.31 -6.18 -18.20
CA MET A 92 1.75 -6.13 -18.47
C MET A 92 2.07 -5.46 -19.83
N CYS A 93 1.29 -5.71 -20.88
CA CYS A 93 1.50 -5.03 -22.18
C CYS A 93 1.10 -3.54 -22.18
N THR A 94 0.18 -3.11 -21.32
CA THR A 94 -0.22 -1.69 -21.21
C THR A 94 0.78 -0.82 -20.42
N LEU A 95 1.65 -1.41 -19.60
CA LEU A 95 2.71 -0.69 -18.89
C LEU A 95 3.98 -0.47 -19.73
N PHE A 96 4.20 -1.25 -20.80
CA PHE A 96 5.35 -1.09 -21.70
C PHE A 96 5.08 -0.27 -22.98
N SER A 97 3.84 0.14 -23.25
CA SER A 97 3.55 1.02 -24.39
C SER A 97 3.97 2.46 -24.09
N ARG A 98 5.25 2.75 -24.32
CA ARG A 98 5.87 4.08 -24.36
C ARG A 98 4.93 5.10 -25.02
N LYS A 99 4.46 6.07 -24.24
CA LYS A 99 3.86 7.31 -24.78
C LYS A 99 4.95 8.07 -25.53
N GLY A 100 5.19 7.74 -26.80
CA GLY A 100 5.83 8.64 -27.74
C GLY A 100 4.99 9.91 -27.82
N LYS A 101 5.49 11.01 -27.26
CA LYS A 101 4.80 12.30 -27.37
C LYS A 101 4.97 12.83 -28.80
N ARG A 102 3.82 13.15 -29.37
CA ARG A 102 3.65 13.87 -30.64
C ARG A 102 4.52 15.14 -30.64
N ALA A 103 5.20 15.40 -31.76
CA ALA A 103 5.77 16.69 -32.06
C ALA A 103 4.66 17.76 -32.00
N SER A 104 4.67 18.56 -30.96
CA SER A 104 3.86 19.77 -30.87
C SER A 104 4.41 20.76 -31.89
N ALA A 105 3.65 20.99 -32.95
CA ALA A 105 3.90 22.06 -33.90
C ALA A 105 4.17 23.37 -33.15
N LEU A 106 5.26 24.03 -33.51
CA LEU A 106 5.67 25.37 -33.12
C LEU A 106 4.49 26.34 -33.29
N ARG A 107 3.80 26.64 -32.18
CA ARG A 107 3.07 27.91 -32.06
C ARG A 107 3.97 28.86 -31.27
N ALA A 108 4.42 29.90 -31.96
CA ALA A 108 5.21 30.98 -31.40
C ALA A 108 4.52 31.53 -30.14
N HIS A 109 5.14 31.28 -28.99
CA HIS A 109 4.73 31.86 -27.72
C HIS A 109 5.16 33.33 -27.76
N LYS A 110 4.19 34.26 -27.76
CA LYS A 110 4.46 35.67 -27.44
C LYS A 110 5.09 35.70 -26.04
N GLY A 111 6.23 36.36 -25.94
CA GLY A 111 7.08 36.40 -24.75
C GLY A 111 6.41 37.03 -23.52
N PRO A 112 7.10 37.01 -22.36
CA PRO A 112 6.60 37.49 -21.09
C PRO A 112 6.43 39.02 -21.12
N ARG A 113 5.22 39.53 -20.82
CA ARG A 113 5.01 40.94 -20.50
C ARG A 113 5.50 41.21 -19.08
N GLU A 114 6.42 42.17 -18.91
CA GLU A 114 7.07 42.52 -17.64
C GLU A 114 6.17 43.21 -16.60
N ASP A 115 4.92 43.53 -16.91
CA ASP A 115 4.13 44.47 -16.10
C ASP A 115 3.30 43.86 -14.95
N THR A 116 3.36 42.54 -14.71
CA THR A 116 2.45 41.88 -13.74
C THR A 116 2.98 41.70 -12.32
N LYS A 117 4.13 42.29 -11.96
CA LYS A 117 4.77 42.08 -10.65
C LYS A 117 4.44 43.10 -9.54
N LYS A 118 3.58 44.10 -9.74
CA LYS A 118 3.38 45.16 -8.72
C LYS A 118 2.04 45.20 -7.94
N THR A 119 1.12 44.26 -8.13
CA THR A 119 -0.25 44.40 -7.56
C THR A 119 -0.71 43.34 -6.56
N LYS A 120 0.15 42.40 -6.11
CA LYS A 120 -0.28 41.36 -5.16
C LYS A 120 -0.11 41.69 -3.68
N THR A 121 0.70 42.68 -3.31
CA THR A 121 0.97 42.98 -1.89
C THR A 121 0.02 44.02 -1.29
N LYS A 122 -0.61 44.88 -2.09
CA LYS A 122 -1.57 45.89 -1.57
C LYS A 122 -3.00 45.39 -1.37
N LEU A 123 -3.35 44.20 -1.87
CA LEU A 123 -4.72 43.69 -1.78
C LEU A 123 -4.99 42.87 -0.49
N SER A 124 -3.97 42.46 0.26
CA SER A 124 -4.16 41.74 1.53
C SER A 124 -4.57 42.66 2.68
N ASP A 125 -4.02 43.87 2.71
CA ASP A 125 -4.19 44.77 3.85
C ASP A 125 -5.53 45.51 3.77
N THR A 126 -6.01 45.85 2.56
CA THR A 126 -7.36 46.39 2.36
C THR A 126 -8.46 45.35 2.62
N ARG A 127 -8.17 44.05 2.45
CA ARG A 127 -9.14 42.99 2.80
C ARG A 127 -9.25 42.76 4.30
N ARG A 128 -8.17 42.94 5.07
CA ARG A 128 -8.22 42.77 6.53
C ARG A 128 -9.00 43.87 7.25
N ALA A 129 -9.02 45.09 6.72
CA ALA A 129 -9.76 46.20 7.33
C ALA A 129 -11.30 46.13 7.13
N ASN A 130 -11.77 45.45 6.08
CA ASN A 130 -13.21 45.41 5.72
C ASN A 130 -13.96 44.14 6.17
N ILE A 131 -13.33 43.27 6.98
CA ILE A 131 -13.94 41.99 7.41
C ILE A 131 -14.69 42.10 8.75
N ILE A 132 -14.55 43.20 9.49
CA ILE A 132 -15.07 43.26 10.88
C ILE A 132 -16.53 43.72 10.98
N ASP A 133 -17.14 44.38 9.99
CA ASP A 133 -18.47 45.01 10.17
C ASP A 133 -19.50 44.73 9.05
N THR A 134 -19.62 43.48 8.60
CA THR A 134 -20.87 43.09 7.92
C THR A 134 -21.34 41.73 8.39
N GLU A 135 -22.55 41.69 8.96
CA GLU A 135 -23.40 40.50 9.09
C GLU A 135 -23.71 39.95 7.68
N ARG A 136 -22.70 39.37 7.02
CA ARG A 136 -22.91 38.62 5.79
C ARG A 136 -23.36 37.24 6.21
N VAL A 137 -24.67 37.01 6.10
CA VAL A 137 -25.26 35.69 5.92
C VAL A 137 -24.40 34.96 4.89
N THR A 138 -23.59 34.00 5.35
CA THR A 138 -22.79 33.17 4.46
C THR A 138 -23.76 32.27 3.70
N GLU A 139 -24.22 32.74 2.54
CA GLU A 139 -24.90 31.93 1.55
C GLU A 139 -23.90 30.89 1.03
N ARG A 140 -23.89 29.75 1.71
CA ARG A 140 -23.14 28.56 1.33
C ARG A 140 -23.96 27.77 0.31
N SER A 141 -24.29 28.38 -0.83
CA SER A 141 -24.93 27.67 -1.93
C SER A 141 -24.05 27.72 -3.16
N LYS A 142 -23.38 26.60 -3.44
CA LYS A 142 -22.81 26.30 -4.75
C LYS A 142 -23.89 25.81 -5.74
N ASP A 143 -25.16 26.02 -5.43
CA ASP A 143 -26.25 25.61 -6.32
C ASP A 143 -26.44 26.65 -7.42
N ASN A 144 -25.76 26.43 -8.55
CA ASN A 144 -25.86 27.26 -9.75
C ASN A 144 -27.14 26.98 -10.57
N ARG A 145 -28.08 26.19 -10.06
CA ARG A 145 -29.36 25.92 -10.72
C ARG A 145 -30.21 27.19 -10.82
N THR A 146 -30.86 27.37 -11.96
CA THR A 146 -31.81 28.47 -12.17
C THR A 146 -33.05 28.29 -11.30
N GLU A 147 -33.83 29.34 -11.06
CA GLU A 147 -35.11 29.22 -10.34
C GLU A 147 -36.08 28.27 -11.05
N ASN A 148 -35.98 28.15 -12.37
CA ASN A 148 -36.77 27.19 -13.13
C ASN A 148 -36.33 25.75 -12.83
N ASP A 149 -35.03 25.45 -12.81
CA ASP A 149 -34.52 24.13 -12.44
C ASP A 149 -34.92 23.72 -11.01
N LYS A 150 -34.93 24.69 -10.09
CA LYS A 150 -35.40 24.47 -8.71
C LYS A 150 -36.89 24.16 -8.69
N LYS A 151 -37.69 24.86 -9.49
CA LYS A 151 -39.14 24.60 -9.61
C LYS A 151 -39.40 23.22 -10.20
N ASP A 152 -38.71 22.87 -11.29
CA ASP A 152 -38.81 21.57 -11.94
C ASP A 152 -38.43 20.43 -10.99
N MET A 153 -37.38 20.63 -10.18
CA MET A 153 -36.96 19.65 -9.17
C MET A 153 -37.99 19.50 -8.04
N ARG A 154 -38.65 20.59 -7.61
CA ARG A 154 -39.77 20.53 -6.65
C ARG A 154 -40.98 19.79 -7.23
N GLU A 155 -41.33 20.04 -8.50
CA GLU A 155 -42.44 19.35 -9.17
C GLU A 155 -42.15 17.87 -9.40
N TRP A 156 -40.92 17.53 -9.77
CA TRP A 156 -40.45 16.15 -9.84
C TRP A 156 -40.53 15.45 -8.48
N ALA A 157 -40.07 16.11 -7.40
CA ALA A 157 -40.15 15.55 -6.05
C ALA A 157 -41.61 15.31 -5.63
N LYS A 158 -42.51 16.26 -5.87
CA LYS A 158 -43.96 16.10 -5.61
C LYS A 158 -44.55 14.91 -6.36
N ARG A 159 -44.29 14.78 -7.66
CA ARG A 159 -44.76 13.64 -8.47
C ARG A 159 -44.19 12.31 -7.97
N THR A 160 -42.93 12.30 -7.55
CA THR A 160 -42.26 11.09 -7.06
C THR A 160 -42.81 10.65 -5.71
N CYS A 161 -43.02 11.56 -4.75
CA CYS A 161 -43.64 11.26 -3.47
C CYS A 161 -45.09 10.81 -3.61
N ALA A 162 -45.85 11.35 -4.58
CA ALA A 162 -47.21 10.90 -4.86
C ALA A 162 -47.24 9.48 -5.45
N ARG A 163 -46.29 9.16 -6.33
CA ARG A 163 -46.16 7.83 -6.96
C ARG A 163 -45.63 6.77 -6.00
N LEU A 164 -44.76 7.16 -5.07
CA LEU A 164 -44.10 6.30 -4.09
C LEU A 164 -44.32 6.90 -2.70
N PRO A 165 -45.53 6.78 -2.13
CA PRO A 165 -45.78 7.27 -0.79
C PRO A 165 -44.81 6.59 0.18
N TYR A 166 -44.11 7.39 0.98
CA TYR A 166 -43.19 6.87 1.97
C TYR A 166 -43.94 5.95 2.93
N ARG A 167 -43.63 4.66 2.85
CA ARG A 167 -44.08 3.68 3.83
C ARG A 167 -42.98 3.63 4.87
N ALA A 168 -43.24 4.23 6.05
CA ALA A 168 -42.34 4.06 7.17
C ALA A 168 -42.09 2.56 7.34
N PRO A 169 -40.81 2.11 7.44
CA PRO A 169 -40.54 0.73 7.72
C PRO A 169 -41.33 0.36 8.98
N PRO A 170 -42.03 -0.79 8.99
CA PRO A 170 -42.76 -1.20 10.18
C PRO A 170 -41.77 -1.15 11.32
N PHE A 171 -42.10 -0.40 12.37
CA PHE A 171 -41.35 -0.46 13.61
C PHE A 171 -41.27 -1.94 13.96
N GLN A 172 -40.07 -2.53 13.87
CA GLN A 172 -39.82 -3.81 14.46
C GLN A 172 -40.03 -3.59 15.95
N GLN A 173 -41.25 -3.89 16.42
CA GLN A 173 -41.46 -4.19 17.82
C GLN A 173 -40.45 -5.30 18.10
N GLN A 174 -39.37 -4.92 18.78
CA GLN A 174 -38.48 -5.89 19.36
C GLN A 174 -39.40 -6.74 20.24
N ASN A 175 -39.63 -7.98 19.81
CA ASN A 175 -40.32 -8.93 20.66
C ASN A 175 -39.61 -8.86 22.01
N PRO A 176 -40.32 -8.59 23.12
CA PRO A 176 -39.70 -8.64 24.42
C PRO A 176 -39.01 -10.00 24.54
N PRO A 177 -37.78 -10.05 25.05
CA PRO A 177 -37.04 -11.30 25.17
C PRO A 177 -37.95 -12.33 25.84
N PRO A 178 -38.02 -13.57 25.32
CA PRO A 178 -38.87 -14.60 25.90
C PRO A 178 -38.54 -14.69 27.39
N ALA A 179 -39.57 -14.55 28.23
CA ALA A 179 -39.45 -14.64 29.67
C ALA A 179 -38.69 -15.92 30.01
N GLN A 180 -37.49 -15.77 30.55
CA GLN A 180 -36.73 -16.93 30.98
C GLN A 180 -37.54 -17.60 32.10
N PRO A 181 -37.80 -18.92 32.01
CA PRO A 181 -38.45 -19.63 33.08
C PRO A 181 -37.58 -19.51 34.33
N PHE A 182 -38.13 -18.88 35.35
CA PHE A 182 -37.53 -18.77 36.67
C PHE A 182 -37.43 -20.19 37.24
N ILE A 183 -36.23 -20.76 37.22
CA ILE A 183 -35.93 -22.04 37.87
C ILE A 183 -35.79 -21.72 39.37
N PRO A 184 -36.65 -22.27 40.24
CA PRO A 184 -36.47 -22.17 41.68
C PRO A 184 -35.15 -22.83 42.06
N GLN A 185 -34.25 -22.10 42.71
CA GLN A 185 -33.08 -22.68 43.36
C GLN A 185 -33.55 -23.50 44.56
N GLU A 186 -33.65 -24.81 44.39
CA GLU A 186 -33.66 -25.75 45.51
C GLU A 186 -32.24 -25.92 46.06
N GLY A 187 -32.18 -26.10 47.39
CA GLY A 187 -30.97 -26.00 48.20
C GLY A 187 -29.89 -27.07 47.97
N PRO A 188 -28.79 -26.99 48.73
CA PRO A 188 -27.57 -27.73 48.47
C PRO A 188 -27.72 -29.21 48.82
N ALA A 189 -27.96 -30.04 47.80
CA ALA A 189 -27.75 -31.47 47.88
C ALA A 189 -26.26 -31.78 47.65
N THR A 190 -25.66 -32.42 48.65
CA THR A 190 -24.30 -32.97 48.66
C THR A 190 -24.12 -33.97 47.52
N VAL A 191 -23.37 -33.58 46.48
CA VAL A 191 -22.99 -34.46 45.37
C VAL A 191 -21.61 -35.08 45.67
N PRO A 192 -21.43 -36.41 45.51
CA PRO A 192 -20.15 -37.07 45.75
C PRO A 192 -19.09 -36.64 44.72
N VAL A 193 -17.90 -36.33 45.23
CA VAL A 193 -16.70 -35.93 44.48
C VAL A 193 -16.30 -37.05 43.53
N VAL A 194 -16.36 -36.76 42.23
CA VAL A 194 -15.97 -37.65 41.13
C VAL A 194 -14.43 -37.63 40.97
N PRO A 195 -13.76 -38.77 40.70
CA PRO A 195 -12.29 -38.90 40.71
C PRO A 195 -11.57 -38.33 39.46
N VAL A 196 -12.13 -37.32 38.80
CA VAL A 196 -11.55 -36.69 37.59
C VAL A 196 -10.37 -35.77 37.92
N VAL A 197 -10.33 -35.23 39.13
CA VAL A 197 -9.26 -34.30 39.56
C VAL A 197 -7.91 -35.01 39.77
N ILE A 198 -7.92 -36.31 40.10
CA ILE A 198 -6.67 -37.05 40.38
C ILE A 198 -5.87 -37.29 39.10
N THR A 199 -6.55 -37.50 37.96
CA THR A 199 -5.87 -37.72 36.68
C THR A 199 -5.24 -36.46 36.09
N GLU A 200 -5.85 -35.29 36.29
CA GLU A 200 -5.27 -34.04 35.80
C GLU A 200 -4.05 -33.61 36.64
N VAL A 201 -4.07 -33.85 37.95
CA VAL A 201 -2.92 -33.57 38.82
C VAL A 201 -1.73 -34.48 38.48
N ALA A 202 -1.98 -35.75 38.14
CA ALA A 202 -0.93 -36.66 37.70
C ALA A 202 -0.30 -36.24 36.36
N ASP A 203 -1.10 -35.77 35.40
CA ASP A 203 -0.61 -35.28 34.10
C ASP A 203 0.23 -33.99 34.25
N VAL A 204 -0.22 -33.06 35.09
CA VAL A 204 0.54 -31.82 35.37
C VAL A 204 1.88 -32.14 36.06
N SER A 205 1.90 -33.10 36.99
CA SER A 205 3.13 -33.50 37.68
C SER A 205 4.14 -34.14 36.71
N ALA A 206 3.69 -35.00 35.80
CA ALA A 206 4.56 -35.62 34.79
C ALA A 206 5.16 -34.58 33.82
N ARG A 207 4.41 -33.53 33.48
CA ARG A 207 4.90 -32.44 32.61
C ARG A 207 5.95 -31.56 33.29
N LEU A 208 5.87 -31.40 34.62
CA LEU A 208 6.88 -30.68 35.40
C LEU A 208 8.22 -31.43 35.47
N GLU A 209 8.22 -32.76 35.68
CA GLU A 209 9.46 -33.55 35.71
C GLU A 209 10.23 -33.51 34.38
N VAL A 210 9.51 -33.48 33.24
CA VAL A 210 10.12 -33.33 31.91
C VAL A 210 10.78 -31.95 31.74
N LEU A 211 10.18 -30.90 32.30
CA LEU A 211 10.75 -29.54 32.24
C LEU A 211 11.99 -29.41 33.13
N GLU A 212 11.98 -29.98 34.32
CA GLU A 212 13.15 -30.01 35.21
C GLU A 212 14.32 -30.77 34.59
N SER A 213 14.04 -31.92 33.97
CA SER A 213 15.05 -32.71 33.24
C SER A 213 15.68 -31.93 32.09
N ARG A 214 14.89 -31.13 31.36
CA ARG A 214 15.40 -30.28 30.27
C ARG A 214 16.25 -29.11 30.78
N LEU A 215 15.86 -28.51 31.90
CA LEU A 215 16.65 -27.46 32.54
C LEU A 215 18.00 -27.99 33.07
N ALA A 216 18.02 -29.20 33.62
CA ALA A 216 19.26 -29.85 34.07
C ALA A 216 20.26 -30.06 32.91
N ILE A 217 19.79 -30.49 31.74
CA ILE A 217 20.62 -30.66 30.53
C ILE A 217 21.19 -29.31 30.07
N LEU A 218 20.37 -28.26 30.04
CA LEU A 218 20.81 -26.92 29.63
C LEU A 218 21.81 -26.31 30.63
N SER A 219 21.66 -26.59 31.92
CA SER A 219 22.59 -26.12 32.96
C SER A 219 23.96 -26.82 32.90
N SER A 220 24.01 -28.07 32.46
CA SER A 220 25.26 -28.84 32.32
C SER A 220 26.08 -28.47 31.08
N SER A 221 25.48 -27.77 30.11
CA SER A 221 26.15 -27.39 28.85
C SER A 221 26.98 -26.09 28.94
N ARG A 222 27.07 -25.44 30.12
CA ARG A 222 27.74 -24.14 30.29
C ARG A 222 29.06 -24.20 31.09
N ALA A 223 29.86 -25.23 30.86
CA ALA A 223 31.23 -25.29 31.38
C ALA A 223 32.20 -25.70 30.26
N ALA A 224 32.68 -24.70 29.52
CA ALA A 224 33.97 -24.77 28.83
C ALA A 224 34.74 -23.48 29.16
N PRO A 225 35.96 -23.56 29.71
CA PRO A 225 36.73 -22.41 30.14
C PRO A 225 37.46 -21.79 28.95
N TRP A 226 37.15 -20.53 28.66
CA TRP A 226 38.02 -19.70 27.82
C TRP A 226 39.02 -19.02 28.76
N ASP A 227 40.22 -19.59 28.84
CA ASP A 227 41.40 -18.93 29.38
C ASP A 227 41.76 -17.75 28.45
N CYS A 228 41.60 -16.53 28.95
CA CYS A 228 42.22 -15.35 28.37
C CYS A 228 42.99 -14.61 29.46
N ASN A 229 44.30 -14.87 29.42
CA ASN A 229 45.42 -14.22 30.09
C ASN A 229 45.42 -12.69 29.88
N PRO A 230 45.42 -11.86 30.94
CA PRO A 230 45.70 -10.42 30.81
C PRO A 230 47.18 -10.14 31.07
N GLN A 231 47.86 -9.55 30.07
CA GLN A 231 49.17 -8.93 30.23
C GLN A 231 49.06 -7.56 30.95
N PRO A 232 50.10 -7.14 31.70
CA PRO A 232 50.02 -5.98 32.60
C PRO A 232 50.30 -4.66 31.87
N TYR A 233 49.54 -3.62 32.22
CA TYR A 233 49.84 -2.25 31.81
C TYR A 233 50.89 -1.63 32.74
N GLU A 234 51.91 -1.01 32.14
CA GLU A 234 52.94 -0.25 32.82
C GLU A 234 52.37 1.03 33.44
N GLN A 235 52.70 1.27 34.71
CA GLN A 235 52.53 2.54 35.40
C GLN A 235 53.60 3.52 34.89
N VAL A 236 53.16 4.66 34.34
CA VAL A 236 54.01 5.85 34.21
C VAL A 236 53.49 6.91 35.18
N THR A 237 54.34 7.21 36.16
CA THR A 237 54.24 8.32 37.11
C THR A 237 54.74 9.64 36.53
N ALA A 238 54.36 10.74 37.20
CA ALA A 238 54.90 12.12 37.15
C ALA A 238 54.27 13.05 36.09
N THR A 239 53.93 14.32 36.34
CA THR A 239 54.12 15.20 37.51
C THR A 239 53.20 16.42 37.37
N ASN A 240 52.75 16.95 38.50
CA ASN A 240 52.14 18.29 38.63
C ASN A 240 53.12 19.37 38.15
N ASN A 241 52.61 20.38 37.44
CA ASN A 241 53.10 21.75 37.60
C ASN A 241 52.02 22.79 37.32
N THR A 242 51.86 23.65 38.32
CA THR A 242 51.09 24.89 38.38
C THR A 242 51.72 25.95 37.49
N PHE A 243 50.94 26.66 36.66
CA PHE A 243 51.26 28.04 36.29
C PHE A 243 50.01 28.85 35.90
N MET A 244 49.86 30.01 36.55
CA MET A 244 48.85 31.02 36.33
C MET A 244 49.30 32.02 35.26
N GLY A 245 48.34 32.52 34.48
CA GLY A 245 48.39 33.90 33.98
C GLY A 245 48.45 34.09 32.46
N GLY A 246 47.63 35.03 31.96
CA GLY A 246 47.94 35.81 30.77
C GLY A 246 47.19 35.43 29.50
N PHE A 247 45.92 35.82 29.40
CA PHE A 247 45.23 35.98 28.12
C PHE A 247 45.43 37.43 27.66
N ASN A 248 46.34 37.66 26.71
CA ASN A 248 46.39 38.86 25.87
C ASN A 248 46.76 38.47 24.45
N ASP A 249 46.00 39.01 23.51
CA ASP A 249 46.34 39.36 22.12
C ASP A 249 47.06 38.32 21.24
N LEU A 250 46.27 37.72 20.34
CA LEU A 250 46.78 37.17 19.07
C LEU A 250 45.87 37.58 17.90
N ASP A 251 46.30 38.68 17.28
CA ASP A 251 46.40 38.98 15.85
C ASP A 251 45.64 38.04 14.87
N TRP A 252 44.60 38.60 14.24
CA TRP A 252 43.72 37.97 13.26
C TRP A 252 44.15 38.23 11.79
N SER A 253 45.44 38.32 11.51
CA SER A 253 45.94 38.64 10.16
C SER A 253 46.70 37.51 9.45
N GLN A 254 46.06 36.36 9.22
CA GLN A 254 46.49 35.47 8.13
C GLN A 254 45.29 34.86 7.37
N GLN A 255 45.07 35.37 6.15
CA GLN A 255 44.28 34.70 5.11
C GLN A 255 45.05 33.48 4.59
N PRO A 256 44.43 32.28 4.52
CA PRO A 256 45.02 31.17 3.78
C PRO A 256 44.86 31.38 2.27
N GLN A 257 45.98 31.19 1.54
CA GLN A 257 46.05 31.19 0.09
C GLN A 257 45.23 30.02 -0.51
N PRO A 258 44.61 30.19 -1.70
CA PRO A 258 43.83 29.14 -2.34
C PRO A 258 44.75 28.07 -2.94
N VAL A 259 44.62 26.84 -2.44
CA VAL A 259 45.26 25.66 -3.03
C VAL A 259 44.47 25.25 -4.28
N SER A 260 45.15 25.16 -5.43
CA SER A 260 44.55 24.71 -6.70
C SER A 260 43.93 23.32 -6.57
N ALA A 261 42.67 23.20 -6.99
CA ALA A 261 41.96 21.93 -7.07
C ALA A 261 42.52 21.05 -8.20
N PRO A 262 42.66 19.73 -8.00
CA PRO A 262 42.99 18.79 -9.07
C PRO A 262 41.81 18.60 -10.04
N PRO A 263 42.07 18.22 -11.30
CA PRO A 263 41.05 18.06 -12.32
C PRO A 263 40.09 16.90 -12.01
N ALA A 264 38.80 17.14 -12.26
CA ALA A 264 37.72 16.18 -12.05
C ALA A 264 37.90 14.92 -12.92
N PRO A 265 37.65 13.72 -12.38
CA PRO A 265 37.63 12.49 -13.16
C PRO A 265 36.39 12.46 -14.09
N ALA A 266 36.59 11.87 -15.27
CA ALA A 266 35.57 11.72 -16.31
C ALA A 266 34.36 10.89 -15.83
N PRO A 267 33.15 11.16 -16.35
CA PRO A 267 31.94 10.45 -15.95
C PRO A 267 32.00 8.99 -16.43
N MET A 268 31.88 8.05 -15.49
CA MET A 268 31.63 6.64 -15.82
C MET A 268 30.15 6.45 -16.15
N ASP A 269 29.90 5.80 -17.28
CA ASP A 269 28.60 5.27 -17.68
C ASP A 269 28.15 4.18 -16.70
N ILE A 270 27.04 4.42 -16.01
CA ILE A 270 26.35 3.40 -15.21
C ILE A 270 24.99 3.14 -15.86
N ASP A 271 24.82 1.90 -16.31
CA ASP A 271 23.62 1.37 -16.93
C ASP A 271 22.37 1.59 -16.05
N SER A 272 21.40 2.27 -16.64
CA SER A 272 20.11 2.61 -16.03
C SER A 272 19.13 1.45 -16.16
N THR A 273 18.96 0.67 -15.09
CA THR A 273 17.77 -0.18 -14.90
C THR A 273 16.71 0.60 -14.12
N GLY A 274 15.52 0.72 -14.71
CA GLY A 274 14.42 1.53 -14.18
C GLY A 274 13.73 0.89 -12.99
N PHE A 275 13.79 1.55 -11.83
CA PHE A 275 13.05 1.15 -10.63
C PHE A 275 11.66 1.80 -10.59
N THR A 276 10.63 0.95 -10.43
CA THR A 276 9.31 1.35 -9.96
C THR A 276 9.29 1.13 -8.44
N TYR A 277 8.90 2.14 -7.68
CA TYR A 277 8.88 2.05 -6.21
C TYR A 277 7.75 1.14 -5.73
N ASP A 278 8.04 -0.15 -5.63
CA ASP A 278 7.39 -1.03 -4.69
C ASP A 278 7.84 -0.64 -3.28
N ILE A 279 6.89 -0.39 -2.37
CA ILE A 279 7.18 -0.32 -0.94
C ILE A 279 7.72 -1.69 -0.55
N GLU A 280 9.04 -1.87 -0.48
CA GLU A 280 9.67 -3.11 -0.02
C GLU A 280 9.28 -3.31 1.44
N MET A 281 8.54 -4.39 1.71
CA MET A 281 8.46 -4.90 3.07
C MET A 281 9.80 -5.56 3.36
N LEU A 282 10.49 -5.05 4.37
CA LEU A 282 11.56 -5.74 5.10
C LEU A 282 11.35 -7.25 5.05
N GLU A 283 12.23 -7.92 4.33
CA GLU A 283 12.45 -9.36 4.43
C GLU A 283 12.95 -9.62 5.86
N TYR A 284 12.06 -10.18 6.67
CA TYR A 284 12.43 -10.84 7.91
C TYR A 284 12.56 -12.32 7.54
N GLU A 285 13.79 -12.78 7.30
CA GLU A 285 14.08 -14.21 7.28
C GLU A 285 14.03 -14.71 8.72
N ILE A 286 12.83 -15.06 9.18
CA ILE A 286 12.66 -15.84 10.40
C ILE A 286 13.00 -17.28 10.05
N PRO A 287 13.99 -17.93 10.68
CA PRO A 287 14.24 -19.35 10.49
C PRO A 287 13.06 -20.13 11.10
N CYS A 288 12.04 -20.40 10.29
CA CYS A 288 10.92 -21.24 10.68
C CYS A 288 11.32 -22.71 10.62
N GLY A 289 11.20 -23.40 11.76
CA GLY A 289 11.34 -24.85 11.84
C GLY A 289 10.28 -25.59 11.00
N PRO A 290 10.51 -26.87 10.68
CA PRO A 290 9.82 -27.62 9.62
C PRO A 290 8.38 -28.08 9.92
N LEU A 291 7.63 -27.41 10.80
CA LEU A 291 6.29 -27.85 11.22
C LEU A 291 5.23 -26.75 11.15
N ALA A 292 4.98 -26.26 9.94
CA ALA A 292 3.71 -25.70 9.44
C ALA A 292 4.02 -25.07 8.09
N GLY A 293 3.25 -25.41 7.05
CA GLY A 293 3.44 -24.85 5.71
C GLY A 293 3.18 -23.34 5.68
N SER A 294 4.21 -22.56 6.00
CA SER A 294 4.21 -21.09 5.89
C SER A 294 3.96 -20.71 4.44
N TRP A 295 3.03 -19.78 4.22
CA TRP A 295 2.76 -19.24 2.89
C TRP A 295 3.93 -18.34 2.48
N GLY A 296 4.96 -18.94 1.88
CA GLY A 296 6.01 -18.18 1.19
C GLY A 296 5.36 -17.21 0.20
N ARG A 297 5.84 -15.97 0.18
CA ARG A 297 5.33 -14.87 -0.66
C ARG A 297 5.23 -15.28 -2.15
N ASP A 298 6.11 -16.17 -2.59
CA ASP A 298 6.18 -16.72 -3.95
C ASP A 298 5.08 -17.74 -4.27
N HIS A 299 4.49 -18.38 -3.26
CA HIS A 299 3.52 -19.45 -3.45
C HIS A 299 2.10 -18.92 -3.71
N ILE A 300 1.80 -17.69 -3.27
CA ILE A 300 0.47 -17.08 -3.43
C ILE A 300 0.27 -16.55 -4.85
N SER A 301 1.31 -15.95 -5.46
CA SER A 301 1.19 -15.29 -6.77
C SER A 301 1.20 -16.25 -7.96
N ARG A 302 1.75 -17.46 -7.83
CA ARG A 302 1.97 -18.35 -8.99
C ARG A 302 0.77 -19.18 -9.42
N TYR A 303 -0.24 -19.36 -8.55
CA TYR A 303 -1.18 -20.46 -8.76
C TYR A 303 -2.65 -20.09 -8.94
N TRP A 304 -3.11 -18.86 -8.64
CA TRP A 304 -4.57 -18.62 -8.49
C TRP A 304 -5.16 -17.34 -9.11
N PRO A 305 -4.84 -16.92 -10.35
CA PRO A 305 -5.44 -15.72 -10.94
C PRO A 305 -6.98 -15.72 -10.92
N ASP A 306 -7.62 -16.83 -11.30
CA ASP A 306 -9.07 -16.87 -11.51
C ASP A 306 -9.85 -16.96 -10.20
N GLU A 307 -9.33 -17.70 -9.23
CA GLU A 307 -9.95 -17.83 -7.90
C GLU A 307 -9.85 -16.51 -7.12
N ILE A 308 -8.71 -15.81 -7.18
CA ILE A 308 -8.51 -14.52 -6.49
C ILE A 308 -9.51 -13.47 -6.99
N MET A 309 -9.84 -13.46 -8.28
CA MET A 309 -10.78 -12.50 -8.85
C MET A 309 -12.22 -12.72 -8.33
N SER A 310 -12.55 -13.93 -7.89
CA SER A 310 -13.84 -14.28 -7.31
C SER A 310 -13.93 -14.02 -5.79
N VAL A 311 -12.80 -13.81 -5.11
CA VAL A 311 -12.77 -13.53 -3.67
C VAL A 311 -13.35 -12.14 -3.41
N SER A 312 -14.58 -12.11 -2.89
CA SER A 312 -15.18 -10.89 -2.37
C SER A 312 -14.65 -10.64 -0.95
N VAL A 313 -13.90 -9.55 -0.76
CA VAL A 313 -13.50 -9.11 0.57
C VAL A 313 -14.65 -8.36 1.22
N PRO A 314 -15.22 -8.84 2.32
CA PRO A 314 -16.29 -8.12 3.00
C PRO A 314 -15.76 -6.77 3.51
N ALA A 315 -16.58 -5.73 3.40
CA ALA A 315 -16.29 -4.40 3.93
C ALA A 315 -16.36 -4.42 5.47
N ASN A 316 -15.34 -4.97 6.10
CA ASN A 316 -15.29 -5.11 7.55
C ASN A 316 -14.54 -3.94 8.18
N SER A 317 -15.07 -3.48 9.32
CA SER A 317 -14.44 -2.49 10.18
C SER A 317 -14.02 -3.16 11.47
N PHE A 318 -12.73 -3.09 11.80
CA PHE A 318 -12.18 -3.54 13.07
C PHE A 318 -12.29 -2.48 14.17
N ALA A 319 -13.14 -1.45 13.99
CA ALA A 319 -13.24 -0.32 14.93
C ALA A 319 -13.65 -0.72 16.35
N LYS A 320 -14.28 -1.89 16.51
CA LYS A 320 -14.74 -2.42 17.80
C LYS A 320 -13.84 -3.48 18.41
N ASP A 321 -13.05 -4.19 17.59
CA ASP A 321 -12.30 -5.37 18.01
C ASP A 321 -10.91 -5.41 17.36
N PHE A 322 -9.96 -4.81 18.05
CA PHE A 322 -8.54 -4.82 17.65
C PHE A 322 -7.87 -6.15 17.95
N GLY A 323 -8.38 -6.92 18.91
CA GLY A 323 -7.89 -8.26 19.22
C GLY A 323 -8.10 -9.17 18.03
N LEU A 324 -9.32 -9.16 17.46
CA LEU A 324 -9.64 -9.91 16.25
C LEU A 324 -8.76 -9.50 15.07
N LEU A 325 -8.50 -8.19 14.87
CA LEU A 325 -7.58 -7.75 13.83
C LEU A 325 -6.17 -8.33 14.02
N ASN A 326 -5.65 -8.31 15.25
CA ASN A 326 -4.33 -8.86 15.57
C ASN A 326 -4.26 -10.38 15.35
N GLU A 327 -5.34 -11.09 15.67
CA GLU A 327 -5.48 -12.55 15.44
C GLU A 327 -5.51 -12.93 13.96
N MET A 328 -5.90 -11.99 13.09
CA MET A 328 -6.05 -12.20 11.65
C MET A 328 -4.92 -11.58 10.82
N TRP A 329 -4.00 -10.86 11.46
CA TRP A 329 -3.04 -10.02 10.74
C TRP A 329 -1.97 -10.83 10.02
N ASP A 330 -1.33 -11.76 10.73
CA ASP A 330 -0.06 -12.35 10.32
C ASP A 330 0.02 -13.79 10.84
N ASP A 331 0.12 -14.74 9.92
CA ASP A 331 0.14 -16.17 10.13
C ASP A 331 1.44 -16.72 10.71
N SER A 332 2.52 -15.93 10.67
CA SER A 332 3.78 -16.24 11.35
C SER A 332 3.77 -15.86 12.84
N SER A 333 2.78 -15.09 13.26
CA SER A 333 2.68 -14.60 14.63
C SER A 333 2.06 -15.63 15.57
N PRO A 334 2.50 -15.71 16.85
CA PRO A 334 1.84 -16.55 17.86
C PRO A 334 0.39 -16.14 18.14
N PHE A 335 -0.04 -14.96 17.70
CA PHE A 335 -1.42 -14.48 17.82
C PHE A 335 -2.35 -15.03 16.72
N TRP A 336 -1.82 -15.64 15.67
CA TRP A 336 -2.63 -16.18 14.58
C TRP A 336 -3.56 -17.29 15.07
N LYS A 337 -4.88 -17.12 14.86
CA LYS A 337 -5.89 -18.11 15.27
C LYS A 337 -6.54 -18.84 14.10
N ASP A 338 -5.86 -18.91 12.95
CA ASP A 338 -6.40 -19.47 11.71
C ASP A 338 -7.78 -18.88 11.35
N LYS A 339 -7.88 -17.56 11.42
CA LYS A 339 -9.09 -16.79 11.08
C LYS A 339 -8.73 -15.73 10.06
N SER A 340 -9.58 -15.56 9.06
CA SER A 340 -9.46 -14.47 8.09
C SER A 340 -10.81 -14.17 7.44
N LEU A 341 -10.93 -12.97 6.86
CA LEU A 341 -12.06 -12.61 6.01
C LEU A 341 -11.95 -13.21 4.62
N VAL A 342 -10.73 -13.56 4.21
CA VAL A 342 -10.43 -14.14 2.92
C VAL A 342 -10.10 -15.60 3.13
N GLN A 343 -10.87 -16.45 2.45
CA GLN A 343 -10.60 -17.88 2.35
C GLN A 343 -10.36 -18.23 0.89
N ILE A 344 -9.31 -19.01 0.63
CA ILE A 344 -9.04 -19.60 -0.68
C ILE A 344 -8.99 -21.11 -0.46
N ARG A 345 -9.88 -21.85 -1.13
CA ARG A 345 -9.99 -23.32 -1.02
C ARG A 345 -10.14 -23.80 0.43
N GLY A 346 -10.97 -23.08 1.20
CA GLY A 346 -11.22 -23.39 2.60
C GLY A 346 -10.07 -23.06 3.55
N ARG A 347 -8.98 -22.43 3.08
CA ARG A 347 -7.86 -21.98 3.93
C ARG A 347 -7.92 -20.47 4.15
N HIS A 348 -7.76 -20.05 5.40
CA HIS A 348 -7.73 -18.63 5.75
C HIS A 348 -6.41 -17.99 5.30
N ILE A 349 -6.49 -16.82 4.68
CA ILE A 349 -5.32 -16.05 4.23
C ILE A 349 -5.14 -14.84 5.14
N ALA A 350 -4.04 -14.79 5.91
CA ALA A 350 -3.74 -13.67 6.79
C ALA A 350 -3.72 -12.32 6.06
N ILE A 351 -4.11 -11.25 6.75
CA ILE A 351 -4.29 -9.91 6.16
C ILE A 351 -2.97 -9.34 5.62
N ILE A 352 -1.82 -9.72 6.20
CA ILE A 352 -0.50 -9.30 5.74
C ILE A 352 -0.23 -9.67 4.27
N HIS A 353 -0.80 -10.79 3.81
CA HIS A 353 -0.63 -11.31 2.44
C HIS A 353 -1.55 -10.64 1.41
N TRP A 354 -2.55 -9.87 1.85
CA TRP A 354 -3.54 -9.27 0.95
C TRP A 354 -2.93 -8.34 -0.08
N ARG A 355 -1.84 -7.64 0.26
CA ARG A 355 -1.14 -6.79 -0.70
C ARG A 355 -0.62 -7.61 -1.88
N GLY A 356 -0.02 -8.77 -1.64
CA GLY A 356 0.45 -9.67 -2.69
C GLY A 356 -0.72 -10.27 -3.47
N LEU A 357 -1.77 -10.68 -2.74
CA LEU A 357 -2.95 -11.31 -3.30
C LEU A 357 -3.71 -10.41 -4.28
N PHE A 358 -3.97 -9.15 -3.93
CA PHE A 358 -4.78 -8.25 -4.73
C PHE A 358 -3.96 -7.34 -5.66
N LYS A 359 -2.62 -7.44 -5.68
CA LYS A 359 -1.79 -6.61 -6.56
C LYS A 359 -2.15 -6.90 -8.02
N GLY A 360 -2.62 -5.87 -8.73
CA GLY A 360 -3.00 -5.97 -10.15
C GLY A 360 -4.48 -6.27 -10.43
N THR A 361 -5.28 -6.65 -9.43
CA THR A 361 -6.71 -7.02 -9.62
C THR A 361 -7.65 -5.81 -9.67
N GLY A 362 -7.14 -4.58 -9.56
CA GLY A 362 -7.94 -3.36 -9.37
C GLY A 362 -8.55 -3.22 -7.97
N GLN A 363 -8.93 -4.34 -7.35
CA GLN A 363 -9.50 -4.41 -5.99
C GLN A 363 -8.54 -3.88 -4.93
N TRP A 364 -7.22 -4.07 -5.11
CA TRP A 364 -6.22 -3.55 -4.16
C TRP A 364 -6.37 -2.05 -3.90
N SER A 365 -6.76 -1.27 -4.90
CA SER A 365 -6.95 0.18 -4.73
C SER A 365 -8.03 0.51 -3.68
N ALA A 366 -9.09 -0.30 -3.58
CA ALA A 366 -10.17 -0.13 -2.61
C ALA A 366 -9.73 -0.50 -1.19
N HIS A 367 -8.85 -1.51 -1.04
CA HIS A 367 -8.43 -2.01 0.27
C HIS A 367 -7.12 -1.42 0.78
N LYS A 368 -6.31 -0.79 -0.09
CA LYS A 368 -4.98 -0.28 0.24
C LYS A 368 -4.98 0.68 1.44
N SER A 369 -5.95 1.57 1.54
CA SER A 369 -6.04 2.53 2.65
C SER A 369 -6.34 1.82 3.98
N ALA A 370 -7.36 0.95 4.01
CA ALA A 370 -7.74 0.19 5.18
C ALA A 370 -6.61 -0.74 5.65
N TRP A 371 -5.99 -1.48 4.71
CA TRP A 371 -4.84 -2.34 5.00
C TRP A 371 -3.68 -1.56 5.63
N THR A 372 -3.39 -0.36 5.10
CA THR A 372 -2.33 0.50 5.63
C THR A 372 -2.65 0.97 7.04
N GLU A 373 -3.90 1.34 7.33
CA GLU A 373 -4.34 1.73 8.67
C GLU A 373 -4.26 0.56 9.66
N TRP A 374 -4.72 -0.62 9.25
CA TRP A 374 -4.64 -1.84 10.05
C TRP A 374 -3.20 -2.23 10.37
N LYS A 375 -2.28 -2.12 9.39
CA LYS A 375 -0.85 -2.36 9.61
C LYS A 375 -0.32 -1.54 10.78
N PHE A 376 -0.53 -0.23 10.75
CA PHE A 376 -0.01 0.66 11.79
C PHE A 376 -0.69 0.44 13.14
N LEU A 377 -1.97 0.09 13.13
CA LEU A 377 -2.69 -0.22 14.36
C LEU A 377 -2.12 -1.49 15.01
N VAL A 378 -1.95 -2.57 14.24
CA VAL A 378 -1.39 -3.84 14.73
C VAL A 378 0.04 -3.66 15.19
N GLU A 379 0.86 -2.92 14.42
CA GLU A 379 2.24 -2.63 14.82
C GLU A 379 2.29 -1.89 16.16
N ARG A 380 1.42 -0.89 16.37
CA ARG A 380 1.36 -0.20 17.66
C ARG A 380 0.85 -1.10 18.78
N TYR A 381 -0.15 -1.94 18.48
CA TYR A 381 -0.77 -2.86 19.43
C TYR A 381 0.22 -3.94 19.90
N ARG A 382 1.11 -4.41 19.02
CA ARG A 382 2.13 -5.42 19.34
C ARG A 382 3.37 -4.90 20.07
N ARG A 383 3.59 -3.58 20.12
CA ARG A 383 4.78 -2.97 20.77
C ARG A 383 4.77 -3.03 22.30
N GLY A 384 3.65 -3.40 22.93
CA GLY A 384 3.53 -3.47 24.39
C GLY A 384 2.39 -4.37 24.81
N THR A 385 1.96 -4.24 26.07
CA THR A 385 0.77 -4.95 26.54
C THR A 385 -0.51 -4.28 26.02
N MET A 386 -1.63 -4.99 26.07
CA MET A 386 -2.93 -4.42 25.72
C MET A 386 -3.28 -3.25 26.65
N GLU A 387 -2.87 -3.33 27.91
CA GLU A 387 -3.05 -2.32 28.94
C GLU A 387 -2.26 -1.06 28.59
N ASP A 388 -1.00 -1.19 28.16
CA ASP A 388 -0.17 -0.05 27.72
C ASP A 388 -0.80 0.63 26.50
N PHE A 389 -1.25 -0.16 25.52
CA PHE A 389 -1.94 0.37 24.36
C PHE A 389 -3.16 1.20 24.77
N TRP A 390 -4.02 0.66 25.65
CA TRP A 390 -5.20 1.41 26.08
C TRP A 390 -4.87 2.58 27.00
N ALA A 391 -3.80 2.52 27.78
CA ALA A 391 -3.33 3.66 28.57
C ALA A 391 -2.97 4.84 27.64
N ASP A 392 -2.28 4.57 26.54
CA ASP A 392 -1.91 5.59 25.55
C ASP A 392 -3.11 6.13 24.76
N PHE A 393 -4.15 5.33 24.58
CA PHE A 393 -5.35 5.69 23.81
C PHE A 393 -6.58 5.91 24.68
N THR A 394 -6.41 6.25 25.97
CA THR A 394 -7.49 6.68 26.86
C THR A 394 -7.32 8.17 27.18
N ARG A 395 -8.39 8.95 27.04
CA ARG A 395 -8.41 10.37 27.41
C ARG A 395 -9.57 10.60 28.37
N ASN A 396 -9.28 11.17 29.54
CA ASN A 396 -10.28 11.43 30.60
C ASN A 396 -11.03 10.15 31.02
N GLY A 397 -10.31 9.04 31.18
CA GLY A 397 -10.90 7.74 31.54
C GLY A 397 -11.74 7.07 30.43
N THR A 398 -11.88 7.69 29.26
CA THR A 398 -12.63 7.13 28.13
C THR A 398 -11.69 6.74 26.99
N ARG A 399 -11.82 5.51 26.49
CA ARG A 399 -11.06 5.01 25.33
C ARG A 399 -11.38 5.85 24.10
N MET A 400 -10.35 6.25 23.36
CA MET A 400 -10.48 6.96 22.10
C MET A 400 -11.19 6.08 21.06
N ASN A 401 -12.02 6.69 20.21
CA ASN A 401 -12.61 5.95 19.09
C ASN A 401 -11.55 5.61 18.03
N TYR A 402 -11.85 4.62 17.18
CA TYR A 402 -10.95 4.14 16.13
C TYR A 402 -10.34 5.27 15.27
N THR A 403 -11.15 6.21 14.80
CA THR A 403 -10.68 7.33 13.96
C THR A 403 -9.73 8.25 14.71
N ALA A 404 -9.97 8.49 16.00
CA ALA A 404 -9.10 9.30 16.84
C ALA A 404 -7.77 8.61 17.12
N ILE A 405 -7.77 7.28 17.34
CA ILE A 405 -6.55 6.47 17.47
C ILE A 405 -5.72 6.57 16.18
N LEU A 406 -6.34 6.32 15.02
CA LEU A 406 -5.66 6.43 13.73
C LEU A 406 -5.09 7.83 13.47
N LYS A 407 -5.84 8.89 13.84
CA LYS A 407 -5.35 10.26 13.72
C LYS A 407 -4.09 10.47 14.55
N LYS A 408 -4.09 10.05 15.83
CA LYS A 408 -2.92 10.14 16.72
C LYS A 408 -1.73 9.35 16.16
N LEU A 409 -1.95 8.14 15.65
CA LEU A 409 -0.90 7.33 15.02
C LEU A 409 -0.30 7.98 13.75
N ARG A 410 -1.12 8.67 12.94
CA ARG A 410 -0.62 9.44 11.79
C ARG A 410 0.23 10.63 12.24
N GLU A 411 -0.17 11.33 13.29
CA GLU A 411 0.58 12.46 13.87
C GLU A 411 1.92 11.99 14.42
N GLU A 412 1.95 10.90 15.21
CA GLU A 412 3.17 10.31 15.76
C GLU A 412 4.16 9.89 14.65
N ARG A 413 3.66 9.28 13.57
CA ARG A 413 4.48 8.94 12.41
C ARG A 413 4.98 10.17 11.67
N GLY A 414 4.16 11.22 11.55
CA GLY A 414 4.60 12.49 10.98
C GLY A 414 5.75 13.10 11.79
N VAL A 415 5.68 13.06 13.12
CA VAL A 415 6.76 13.51 14.00
C VAL A 415 8.02 12.67 13.80
N ARG A 416 7.92 11.34 13.82
CA ARG A 416 9.08 10.44 13.61
C ARG A 416 9.72 10.63 12.24
N ASN A 417 8.93 10.73 11.18
CA ASN A 417 9.44 10.97 9.83
C ASN A 417 10.19 12.31 9.74
N ARG A 418 9.68 13.37 10.38
CA ARG A 418 10.40 14.66 10.45
C ARG A 418 11.73 14.54 11.19
N GLN A 419 11.78 13.83 12.30
CA GLN A 419 13.03 13.60 13.04
C GLN A 419 14.05 12.85 12.19
N LEU A 420 13.63 11.80 11.46
CA LEU A 420 14.50 11.07 10.55
C LEU A 420 14.99 11.94 9.38
N VAL A 421 14.14 12.81 8.84
CA VAL A 421 14.53 13.77 7.80
C VAL A 421 15.55 14.77 8.34
N GLU A 422 15.36 15.26 9.56
CA GLU A 422 16.29 16.18 10.22
C GLU A 422 17.64 15.51 10.49
N GLN A 423 17.64 14.27 10.98
CA GLN A 423 18.84 13.44 11.13
C GLN A 423 19.54 13.22 9.79
N ALA A 424 18.80 12.85 8.75
CA ALA A 424 19.35 12.68 7.40
C ALA A 424 19.94 14.00 6.87
N ARG A 425 19.31 15.15 7.11
CA ARG A 425 19.85 16.45 6.72
C ARG A 425 21.12 16.80 7.48
N ALA A 426 21.15 16.54 8.79
CA ALA A 426 22.32 16.78 9.62
C ALA A 426 23.51 15.90 9.19
N GLU A 427 23.25 14.63 8.88
CA GLU A 427 24.29 13.66 8.52
C GLU A 427 24.86 13.86 7.11
N TYR A 428 23.99 14.03 6.11
CA TYR A 428 24.45 14.13 4.71
C TYR A 428 24.79 15.57 4.29
N GLY A 429 24.35 16.60 5.03
CA GLY A 429 24.70 18.00 4.79
C GLY A 429 24.49 18.44 3.34
N SER A 430 25.57 18.85 2.66
CA SER A 430 25.55 19.27 1.25
C SER A 430 25.22 18.14 0.27
N ARG A 431 25.46 16.88 0.64
CA ARG A 431 25.16 15.69 -0.17
C ARG A 431 23.70 15.24 -0.06
N PHE A 432 22.90 15.88 0.79
CA PHE A 432 21.51 15.49 0.99
C PHE A 432 20.70 15.49 -0.32
N SER A 433 20.86 16.51 -1.17
CA SER A 433 20.16 16.60 -2.45
C SER A 433 20.60 15.53 -3.45
N GLU A 434 21.85 15.08 -3.37
CA GLU A 434 22.38 14.02 -4.24
C GLU A 434 21.84 12.65 -3.82
N VAL A 435 21.95 12.33 -2.52
CA VAL A 435 21.55 11.04 -1.93
C VAL A 435 20.03 10.87 -1.96
N PHE A 436 19.27 11.89 -1.57
CA PHE A 436 17.80 11.85 -1.54
C PHE A 436 17.21 12.47 -2.81
N SER A 437 17.63 11.97 -3.96
CA SER A 437 17.04 12.30 -5.26
C SER A 437 16.59 11.05 -6.01
N TYR A 438 15.67 11.22 -6.95
CA TYR A 438 15.27 10.19 -7.88
C TYR A 438 15.28 10.72 -9.31
N VAL A 439 15.48 9.83 -10.28
CA VAL A 439 15.42 10.18 -11.70
C VAL A 439 13.95 10.24 -12.12
N SER A 440 13.48 11.40 -12.55
CA SER A 440 12.10 11.57 -13.01
C SER A 440 11.90 10.84 -14.33
N SER A 441 11.04 9.83 -14.37
CA SER A 441 10.75 9.05 -15.59
C SER A 441 10.21 9.89 -16.75
N GLN A 442 9.69 11.10 -16.49
CA GLN A 442 9.15 11.97 -17.52
C GLN A 442 10.20 12.84 -18.22
N LYS A 443 11.30 13.17 -17.53
CA LYS A 443 12.28 14.16 -18.01
C LYS A 443 13.72 13.65 -18.01
N GLY A 444 14.03 12.59 -17.27
CA GLY A 444 15.39 12.14 -17.02
C GLY A 444 16.16 12.98 -15.99
N ASP A 445 15.62 14.14 -15.59
CA ASP A 445 16.23 15.00 -14.58
C ASP A 445 16.21 14.34 -13.19
N ARG A 446 17.29 14.53 -12.41
CA ARG A 446 17.30 14.20 -10.97
C ARG A 446 16.44 15.21 -10.22
N VAL A 447 15.44 14.71 -9.50
CA VAL A 447 14.52 15.49 -8.66
C VAL A 447 14.78 15.13 -7.20
N VAL A 448 15.04 16.15 -6.37
CA VAL A 448 15.21 15.96 -4.92
C VAL A 448 13.87 15.54 -4.31
N MET A 449 13.89 14.52 -3.46
CA MET A 449 12.71 14.06 -2.73
C MET A 449 12.19 15.18 -1.82
N THR A 450 10.90 15.47 -1.90
CA THR A 450 10.24 16.51 -1.08
C THR A 450 9.39 15.92 0.04
N HIS A 451 8.91 14.69 -0.11
CA HIS A 451 8.03 14.05 0.86
C HIS A 451 8.84 13.44 2.01
N GLU A 452 8.57 13.90 3.23
CA GLU A 452 9.24 13.46 4.46
C GLU A 452 9.20 11.94 4.65
N SER A 453 8.08 11.28 4.32
CA SER A 453 7.96 9.82 4.43
C SER A 453 8.92 9.08 3.49
N HIS A 454 9.10 9.55 2.25
CA HIS A 454 10.00 8.90 1.30
C HIS A 454 11.46 9.10 1.70
N ILE A 455 11.80 10.30 2.18
CA ILE A 455 13.15 10.60 2.68
C ILE A 455 13.45 9.72 3.90
N ALA A 456 12.51 9.59 4.84
CA ALA A 456 12.67 8.75 6.02
C ALA A 456 12.83 7.25 5.67
N GLU A 457 12.05 6.74 4.72
CA GLU A 457 12.18 5.36 4.22
C GLU A 457 13.54 5.12 3.55
N GLU A 458 13.97 6.04 2.68
CA GLU A 458 15.27 5.95 2.02
C GLU A 458 16.43 6.03 3.02
N TYR A 459 16.30 6.87 4.05
CA TYR A 459 17.30 6.98 5.11
C TYR A 459 17.43 5.67 5.90
N LYS A 460 16.30 5.06 6.29
CA LYS A 460 16.30 3.73 6.93
C LYS A 460 16.92 2.66 6.04
N ARG A 461 16.65 2.69 4.73
CA ARG A 461 17.22 1.75 3.76
C ARG A 461 18.74 1.88 3.66
N LEU A 462 19.26 3.10 3.59
CA LEU A 462 20.70 3.38 3.56
C LEU A 462 21.36 2.88 4.84
N LYS A 463 20.76 3.17 6.00
CA LYS A 463 21.28 2.76 7.31
C LYS A 463 21.30 1.25 7.48
N LYS A 464 20.23 0.57 7.04
CA LYS A 464 20.20 -0.90 7.00
C LYS A 464 21.32 -1.48 6.13
N ARG A 465 21.60 -0.88 4.97
CA ARG A 465 22.72 -1.30 4.11
C ARG A 465 24.07 -1.12 4.80
N ASP A 466 24.19 -0.11 5.64
CA ASP A 466 25.37 0.15 6.45
C ASP A 466 25.41 -0.69 7.75
N GLY A 467 24.44 -1.60 7.96
CA GLY A 467 24.34 -2.45 9.14
C GLY A 467 23.83 -1.75 10.39
N ILE A 468 23.30 -0.53 10.27
CA ILE A 468 22.75 0.27 11.37
C ILE A 468 21.22 0.14 11.33
N GLU A 469 20.64 -0.49 12.34
CA GLU A 469 19.19 -0.58 12.49
C GLU A 469 18.65 0.70 13.17
N ILE A 470 17.63 1.31 12.55
CA ILE A 470 16.97 2.52 13.06
C ILE A 470 15.49 2.21 13.27
N ASP A 471 15.06 2.23 14.52
CA ASP A 471 13.68 1.98 14.97
C ASP A 471 12.61 2.92 14.38
#